data_AF-A0AA88DV05-F1
#
_entry.id   AF-A0AA88DV05-F1
#
_cell.length_a   1.000
_cell.length_b   1.000
_cell.length_c   1.000
_cell.angle_alpha   90.00
_cell.angle_beta   90.00
_cell.angle_gamma   90.00
#
_symmetry.space_group_name_H-M   'P 1'
#
loop_
_entity.id
_entity.type
_entity.pdbx_description
1 polymer ?
#
loop_
_entity_poly.entity_id
_entity_poly.type
_entity_poly.pdbx_seq_one_letter_code
_entity_poly.pdbx_strand_id
1 'polypeptide(L)'
;MVRPRVAATRVPQDVEMAELIANLQARLYAQEQENQGITVTEACQKFNRLARLCPYLLPTKGERVRRMIQMFRPEIVVVVDNGDRPPLTVAECVSRALRAEFHLTEAKEEKTR
;
A
#
# COMPACT_ATOMS: atom_id res chain seq x y z
N MET A 1 -48.09 41.74 2.21
CA MET A 1 -47.84 40.34 1.83
C MET A 1 -46.37 40.03 2.08
N VAL A 2 -46.05 39.28 3.14
CA VAL A 2 -44.66 38.89 3.47
C VAL A 2 -44.50 37.42 3.07
N ARG A 3 -43.58 37.12 2.15
CA ARG A 3 -43.25 35.74 1.77
C ARG A 3 -42.31 35.12 2.83
N PRO A 4 -42.52 33.87 3.27
CA PRO A 4 -41.57 33.21 4.16
C PRO A 4 -40.34 32.79 3.36
N ARG A 5 -39.16 33.17 3.87
CA ARG A 5 -37.85 32.78 3.35
C ARG A 5 -37.59 31.35 3.83
N VAL A 6 -37.58 30.40 2.89
CA VAL A 6 -37.24 29.00 3.17
C VAL A 6 -35.81 28.95 3.71
N ALA A 7 -35.64 28.42 4.92
CA ALA A 7 -34.35 28.15 5.51
C ALA A 7 -33.64 27.09 4.66
N ALA A 8 -32.61 27.51 3.93
CA ALA A 8 -31.68 26.59 3.31
C ALA A 8 -30.92 25.88 4.43
N THR A 9 -31.30 24.64 4.71
CA THR A 9 -30.50 23.70 5.50
C THR A 9 -29.18 23.49 4.78
N ARG A 10 -28.18 24.30 5.12
CA ARG A 10 -26.77 24.04 4.79
C ARG A 10 -26.37 22.80 5.57
N VAL A 11 -26.32 21.66 4.89
CA VAL A 11 -25.59 20.50 5.41
C VAL A 11 -24.13 20.95 5.56
N PRO A 12 -23.53 20.84 6.75
CA PRO A 12 -22.17 21.32 6.97
C PRO A 12 -21.17 20.45 6.18
N GLN A 13 -20.41 21.09 5.28
CA GLN A 13 -19.34 20.47 4.46
C GLN A 13 -18.30 19.68 5.31
N ASP A 14 -18.19 19.99 6.59
CA ASP A 14 -17.27 19.33 7.52
C ASP A 14 -17.64 17.86 7.80
N VAL A 15 -18.93 17.50 7.71
CA VAL A 15 -19.41 16.12 7.94
C VAL A 15 -19.08 15.22 6.74
N GLU A 16 -19.25 15.72 5.51
CA GLU A 16 -18.87 15.00 4.29
C GLU A 16 -17.36 14.75 4.23
N MET A 17 -16.55 15.69 4.71
CA MET A 17 -15.10 15.56 4.68
C MET A 17 -14.60 14.52 5.71
N ALA A 18 -15.22 14.47 6.89
CA ALA A 18 -14.93 13.43 7.88
C ALA A 18 -15.32 12.03 7.36
N GLU A 19 -16.47 11.89 6.70
CA GLU A 19 -16.88 10.64 6.07
C GLU A 19 -15.94 10.20 4.94
N LEU A 20 -15.45 11.14 4.13
CA LEU A 20 -14.49 10.83 3.08
C LEU A 20 -13.15 10.35 3.66
N ILE A 21 -12.66 10.99 4.73
CA ILE A 21 -11.44 10.57 5.44
C ILE A 21 -11.63 9.16 6.01
N ALA A 22 -12.75 8.91 6.69
CA ALA A 22 -13.05 7.60 7.27
C ALA A 22 -13.12 6.50 6.19
N ASN A 23 -13.76 6.78 5.05
CA ASN A 23 -13.83 5.84 3.93
C ASN A 23 -12.46 5.56 3.30
N LEU A 24 -11.61 6.59 3.15
CA LEU A 24 -10.25 6.41 2.65
C LEU A 24 -9.41 5.58 3.63
N GLN A 25 -9.50 5.85 4.93
CA GLN A 25 -8.82 5.08 5.96
C GLN A 25 -9.28 3.61 5.96
N ALA A 26 -10.58 3.34 5.89
CA ALA A 26 -11.10 1.98 5.84
C ALA A 26 -10.59 1.20 4.62
N ARG A 27 -10.49 1.86 3.45
CA ARG A 27 -9.96 1.24 2.23
C ARG A 27 -8.46 0.98 2.32
N LEU A 28 -7.69 1.91 2.89
CA LEU A 28 -6.26 1.72 3.15
C LEU A 28 -6.03 0.56 4.12
N TYR A 29 -6.82 0.48 5.20
CA TYR A 29 -6.73 -0.58 6.19
C TYR A 29 -7.07 -1.96 5.59
N ALA A 30 -8.13 -2.04 4.77
CA ALA A 30 -8.48 -3.26 4.06
C ALA A 30 -7.38 -3.70 3.08
N GLN A 31 -6.75 -2.75 2.39
CA GLN A 31 -5.63 -3.03 1.49
C GLN A 31 -4.38 -3.51 2.25
N GLU A 32 -4.08 -2.93 3.42
CA GLU A 32 -3.00 -3.40 4.29
C GLU A 32 -3.24 -4.82 4.79
N GLN A 33 -4.48 -5.13 5.21
CA GLN A 33 -4.84 -6.50 5.61
C GLN A 33 -4.70 -7.49 4.47
N GLU A 34 -5.12 -7.12 3.25
CA GLU A 34 -4.93 -7.98 2.07
C GLU A 34 -3.43 -8.25 1.81
N ASN A 35 -2.58 -7.25 2.06
CA ASN A 35 -1.14 -7.38 1.88
C ASN A 35 -0.44 -8.16 3.01
N GLN A 36 -1.04 -8.29 4.21
CA GLN A 36 -0.47 -9.03 5.35
C GLN A 36 -0.44 -10.55 5.13
N GLY A 37 -1.38 -11.10 4.36
CA GLY A 37 -1.51 -12.54 4.14
C GLY A 37 -0.72 -13.10 2.95
N ILE A 38 -0.15 -12.25 2.11
CA ILE A 38 0.54 -12.67 0.87
C ILE A 38 2.06 -12.71 1.07
N THR A 39 2.71 -13.65 0.40
CA THR A 39 4.18 -13.77 0.32
C THR A 39 4.78 -12.74 -0.63
N VAL A 40 6.10 -12.51 -0.55
CA VAL A 40 6.80 -11.59 -1.48
C VAL A 40 6.63 -12.04 -2.93
N THR A 41 6.66 -13.35 -3.18
CA THR A 41 6.49 -13.91 -4.53
C THR A 41 5.09 -13.65 -5.08
N GLU A 42 4.05 -13.83 -4.26
CA GLU A 42 2.66 -13.53 -4.64
C GLU A 42 2.45 -12.04 -4.91
N ALA A 43 3.01 -11.17 -4.05
CA ALA A 43 2.98 -9.73 -4.26
C ALA A 43 3.65 -9.33 -5.59
N CYS A 44 4.81 -9.92 -5.91
CA CYS A 44 5.49 -9.70 -7.19
C CYS A 44 4.65 -10.16 -8.39
N GLN A 45 3.99 -11.31 -8.28
CA GLN A 45 3.11 -11.82 -9.34
C GLN A 45 1.89 -10.91 -9.54
N LYS A 46 1.21 -10.51 -8.46
CA LYS A 46 0.07 -9.58 -8.49
C LYS A 46 0.48 -8.25 -9.12
N PHE A 47 1.61 -7.70 -8.70
CA PHE A 47 2.17 -6.48 -9.28
C PHE A 47 2.44 -6.62 -10.78
N ASN A 48 3.08 -7.70 -11.21
CA ASN A 48 3.37 -7.91 -12.63
C ASN A 48 2.09 -8.09 -13.47
N ARG A 49 1.04 -8.72 -12.93
CA ARG A 49 -0.27 -8.78 -13.59
C ARG A 49 -0.86 -7.38 -13.74
N LEU A 50 -0.86 -6.57 -12.69
CA LEU A 50 -1.37 -5.20 -12.71
C LEU A 50 -0.57 -4.30 -13.68
N ALA A 51 0.76 -4.42 -13.66
CA ALA A 51 1.66 -3.67 -14.53
C ALA A 51 1.45 -3.99 -16.01
N ARG A 52 1.01 -5.22 -16.34
CA ARG A 52 0.65 -5.62 -17.71
C ARG A 52 -0.68 -5.03 -18.15
N LEU A 53 -1.65 -4.93 -17.25
CA LEU A 53 -2.97 -4.37 -17.56
C LEU A 53 -2.95 -2.84 -17.70
N CYS A 54 -2.13 -2.16 -16.89
CA CYS A 54 -2.07 -0.70 -16.84
C CYS A 54 -0.62 -0.19 -16.91
N PRO A 55 0.09 -0.36 -18.03
CA PRO A 55 1.51 0.03 -18.13
C PRO A 55 1.73 1.54 -17.98
N TYR A 56 0.74 2.36 -18.33
CA TYR A 56 0.80 3.82 -18.23
C TYR A 56 0.86 4.32 -16.78
N LEU A 57 0.44 3.52 -15.79
CA LEU A 57 0.53 3.85 -14.37
C LEU A 57 1.95 3.70 -13.81
N LEU A 58 2.86 3.06 -14.57
CA LEU A 58 4.24 2.81 -14.18
C LEU A 58 5.20 3.38 -15.25
N PRO A 59 5.16 4.69 -15.51
CA PRO A 59 5.85 5.30 -16.66
C PRO A 59 7.38 5.26 -16.52
N THR A 60 7.91 5.15 -15.31
CA THR A 60 9.36 5.14 -15.05
C THR A 60 9.78 3.90 -14.26
N LYS A 61 11.06 3.52 -14.41
CA LYS A 61 11.66 2.43 -13.63
C LYS A 61 11.59 2.72 -12.12
N GLY A 62 11.81 3.97 -11.71
CA GLY A 62 11.74 4.38 -10.30
C GLY A 62 10.33 4.24 -9.72
N GLU A 63 9.31 4.63 -10.48
CA GLU A 63 7.92 4.48 -10.03
C GLU A 63 7.53 3.01 -9.91
N ARG A 64 8.02 2.16 -10.84
CA ARG A 64 7.84 0.71 -10.76
C ARG A 64 8.44 0.11 -9.49
N VAL A 65 9.60 0.60 -9.05
CA VAL A 65 10.23 0.16 -7.80
C VAL A 65 9.41 0.62 -6.60
N ARG A 66 9.06 1.91 -6.52
CA ARG A 66 8.26 2.45 -5.40
C ARG A 66 6.93 1.71 -5.23
N ARG A 67 6.20 1.50 -6.32
CA ARG A 67 4.91 0.80 -6.30
C ARG A 67 5.08 -0.68 -5.94
N MET A 68 6.17 -1.33 -6.33
CA MET A 68 6.47 -2.69 -5.88
C MET A 68 6.72 -2.74 -4.37
N ILE A 69 7.48 -1.80 -3.81
CA ILE A 69 7.73 -1.72 -2.36
C ILE A 69 6.40 -1.58 -1.62
N GLN A 70 5.50 -0.70 -2.08
CA GLN A 70 4.17 -0.49 -1.47
C GLN A 70 3.26 -1.73 -1.48
N MET A 71 3.55 -2.74 -2.31
CA MET A 71 2.79 -4.00 -2.35
C MET A 71 3.28 -5.02 -1.31
N PHE A 72 4.44 -4.80 -0.70
CA PHE A 72 4.98 -5.70 0.31
C PHE A 72 4.37 -5.43 1.69
N ARG A 73 4.49 -6.42 2.57
CA ARG A 73 4.13 -6.30 3.98
C ARG A 73 4.93 -5.17 4.65
N PRO A 74 4.33 -4.39 5.57
CA PRO A 74 5.01 -3.30 6.24
C PRO A 74 6.36 -3.69 6.86
N GLU A 75 6.44 -4.87 7.46
CA GLU A 75 7.67 -5.44 8.05
C GLU A 75 8.80 -5.59 7.03
N ILE A 76 8.46 -5.96 5.79
CA ILE A 76 9.40 -6.13 4.68
C ILE A 76 9.76 -4.76 4.09
N VAL A 77 8.78 -3.86 3.95
CA VAL A 77 9.00 -2.49 3.46
C VAL A 77 10.05 -1.79 4.30
N VAL A 78 9.96 -1.88 5.63
CA VAL A 78 10.96 -1.33 6.56
C VAL A 78 12.36 -1.85 6.22
N VAL A 79 12.54 -3.14 5.93
CA VAL A 79 13.86 -3.69 5.62
C VAL A 79 14.35 -3.30 4.23
N VAL A 80 13.44 -3.25 3.25
CA VAL A 80 13.77 -2.94 1.85
C VAL A 80 14.09 -1.45 1.65
N ASP A 81 13.34 -0.58 2.32
CA ASP A 81 13.38 0.88 2.17
C ASP A 81 14.37 1.55 3.14
N ASN A 82 14.55 1.04 4.37
CA ASN A 82 15.48 1.64 5.35
C ASN A 82 16.96 1.23 5.17
N GLY A 83 17.35 0.64 4.04
CA GLY A 83 18.77 0.42 3.74
C GLY A 83 19.50 1.73 3.38
N ASP A 84 20.83 1.76 3.49
CA ASP A 84 21.67 2.94 3.18
C ASP A 84 21.41 3.56 1.79
N ARG A 85 20.91 2.74 0.85
CA ARG A 85 20.39 3.18 -0.44
C ARG A 85 19.09 2.47 -0.79
N PRO A 86 18.05 3.21 -1.23
CA PRO A 86 16.85 2.61 -1.76
C PRO A 86 17.18 1.79 -3.02
N PRO A 87 16.46 0.69 -3.29
CA PRO A 87 16.72 -0.14 -4.46
C PRO A 87 16.50 0.67 -5.74
N LEU A 88 17.39 0.51 -6.71
CA LEU A 88 17.31 1.24 -7.99
C LEU A 88 16.61 0.41 -9.08
N THR A 89 16.46 -0.89 -8.85
CA THR A 89 15.85 -1.83 -9.78
C THR A 89 14.83 -2.72 -9.11
N VAL A 90 13.86 -3.20 -9.89
CA VAL A 90 12.86 -4.17 -9.40
C VAL A 90 13.53 -5.46 -8.94
N ALA A 91 14.56 -5.91 -9.65
CA ALA A 91 15.30 -7.12 -9.27
C ALA A 91 15.96 -6.97 -7.88
N GLU A 92 16.64 -5.85 -7.65
CA GLU A 92 17.24 -5.55 -6.34
C GLU A 92 16.19 -5.46 -5.22
N CYS A 93 15.07 -4.78 -5.49
CA CYS A 93 13.94 -4.68 -4.58
C CYS A 93 13.41 -6.08 -4.18
N VAL A 94 13.18 -6.96 -5.15
CA VAL A 94 12.68 -8.32 -4.92
C VAL A 94 13.70 -9.18 -4.19
N SER A 95 14.99 -9.12 -4.56
CA SER A 95 16.03 -9.86 -3.84
C SER A 95 16.15 -9.46 -2.38
N ARG A 96 16.06 -8.16 -2.06
CA ARG A 96 16.04 -7.67 -0.67
C ARG A 96 14.79 -8.15 0.08
N ALA A 97 13.63 -8.07 -0.57
CA ALA A 97 12.36 -8.49 0.02
C ALA A 97 12.34 -10.00 0.34
N LEU A 98 12.86 -10.84 -0.55
CA LEU A 98 12.96 -12.29 -0.33
C LEU A 98 13.88 -12.64 0.85
N ARG A 99 15.01 -11.95 1.00
CA ARG A 99 15.91 -12.14 2.16
C ARG A 99 15.22 -11.72 3.45
N ALA A 100 14.51 -10.58 3.43
CA ALA A 100 13.75 -10.12 4.58
C ALA A 100 12.65 -11.12 4.97
N GLU A 101 11.91 -11.65 4.01
CA GLU A 101 10.87 -12.67 4.24
C GLU A 101 11.46 -13.95 4.83
N PHE A 102 12.60 -14.41 4.33
CA PHE A 102 13.30 -15.57 4.88
C PHE A 102 13.68 -15.37 6.35
N HIS A 103 14.37 -14.27 6.67
CA HIS A 103 14.78 -13.98 8.06
C HIS A 103 13.60 -13.76 9.01
N LEU A 104 12.51 -13.14 8.54
CA LEU A 104 11.29 -13.00 9.33
C LEU A 104 10.62 -14.35 9.61
N THR A 105 10.74 -15.31 8.68
CA THR A 105 10.20 -16.66 8.84
C THR A 105 11.04 -17.45 9.85
N GLU A 106 12.38 -17.43 9.70
CA GLU A 106 13.31 -18.03 10.66
C GLU A 106 13.12 -17.48 12.09
N ALA A 107 13.01 -16.17 12.25
CA ALA A 107 12.81 -15.54 13.55
C ALA A 107 11.45 -15.90 14.20
N LYS A 108 10.42 -16.19 13.40
CA LYS A 108 9.13 -16.68 13.89
C LYS A 108 9.22 -18.14 14.34
N GLU A 109 9.92 -18.97 13.58
CA GLU A 109 10.16 -20.38 13.95
C GLU A 109 11.00 -20.50 15.23
N GLU A 110 12.03 -19.66 15.39
CA GLU A 110 12.88 -19.64 16.60
C GLU A 110 12.10 -19.22 17.85
N LYS A 111 11.18 -18.24 17.73
CA LYS A 111 10.32 -17.80 18.85
C LYS A 111 9.24 -18.80 19.26
N THR A 112 8.96 -19.80 18.42
CA THR A 112 7.90 -20.78 18.68
C THR A 112 8.46 -22.08 19.29
N ARG A 113 9.78 -22.19 19.43
CA ARG A 113 10.48 -23.30 20.11
C ARG A 113 10.82 -22.94 21.55
#